data_AF-A0A3D2GXH0-F1
#
_entry.id   AF-A0A3D2GXH0-F1
#
_cell.length_a   1.000
_cell.length_b   1.000
_cell.length_c   1.000
_cell.angle_alpha   90.00
_cell.angle_beta   90.00
_cell.angle_gamma   90.00
#
_symmetry.space_group_name_H-M   'P 1'
#
loop_
_entity.id
_entity.type
_entity.pdbx_description
1 polymer ?
#
loop_
_entity_poly.entity_id
_entity_poly.type
_entity_poly.pdbx_seq_one_letter_code
_entity_poly.pdbx_strand_id
1 'polypeptide(L)'
;MTNEELNTALYKKVFAEQEQYVKCRDELAGASNVAVFDWGGGTLDISLISIENREVSELAVAGMRLGGNDIDQMLARHIHAKIMRQVSTACPFDDLSPKERDGLLDRAEAAKKRLSSDESAPVMLIKYAGRPTVRENVTLDEFSKLIDAKVNEAIQLLFSAADKAGVALGQMDAILMVGGSCEMQAIYQRIEEIGEEYHLAVCRPERVQWSVAGGAAILCEKEPVYKLCSAFGVLLSDDSFYPVFLPGQEAPCKSHELGELRTSQLITSYGVGTIVDFKEETAIIGGADDWKPADGDDPRILYCHSLEKLLQRAYFVKPKYDKKNQAIYEKSYSRDIRAYRFPEILYCPACTYLWKDKQLAGLQKGELRCPE
;
A
#
# COMPACT_ATOMS: atom_id res chain seq x y z
N MET A 1 38.30 24.39 9.24
CA MET A 1 36.95 24.41 8.67
C MET A 1 36.05 23.60 9.59
N THR A 2 34.98 24.19 10.10
CA THR A 2 33.98 23.48 10.90
C THR A 2 33.17 22.53 10.01
N ASN A 3 32.49 21.53 10.58
CA ASN A 3 31.57 20.65 9.82
C ASN A 3 30.49 21.46 9.07
N GLU A 4 30.13 22.62 9.59
CA GLU A 4 29.14 23.53 9.02
C GLU A 4 29.67 24.28 7.78
N GLU A 5 30.95 24.68 7.80
CA GLU A 5 31.63 25.27 6.64
C GLU A 5 31.92 24.23 5.54
N LEU A 6 32.25 23.00 5.93
CA LEU A 6 32.40 21.85 5.01
C LEU A 6 31.07 21.51 4.34
N ASN A 7 29.98 21.44 5.11
CA ASN A 7 28.65 21.23 4.55
C ASN A 7 28.26 22.38 3.63
N THR A 8 28.42 23.64 4.03
CA THR A 8 28.06 24.78 3.18
C THR A 8 28.85 24.81 1.87
N ALA A 9 30.14 24.46 1.89
CA ALA A 9 30.97 24.39 0.69
C ALA A 9 30.62 23.20 -0.21
N LEU A 10 30.35 22.03 0.38
CA LEU A 10 29.92 20.84 -0.35
C LEU A 10 28.53 21.05 -0.99
N TYR A 11 27.61 21.65 -0.23
CA TYR A 11 26.29 22.06 -0.68
C TYR A 11 26.43 23.03 -1.86
N LYS A 12 27.15 24.15 -1.70
CA LYS A 12 27.35 25.11 -2.81
C LYS A 12 27.97 24.48 -4.05
N LYS A 13 28.84 23.48 -3.91
CA LYS A 13 29.45 22.78 -5.04
C LYS A 13 28.47 21.83 -5.74
N VAL A 14 27.66 21.09 -4.98
CA VAL A 14 26.57 20.26 -5.53
C VAL A 14 25.54 21.12 -6.26
N PHE A 15 25.19 22.29 -5.72
CA PHE A 15 24.20 23.20 -6.31
C PHE A 15 24.74 24.04 -7.48
N ALA A 16 26.01 24.42 -7.50
CA ALA A 16 26.63 25.03 -8.68
C ALA A 16 26.69 24.04 -9.87
N GLU A 17 26.81 22.73 -9.60
CA GLU A 17 26.67 21.69 -10.62
C GLU A 17 25.20 21.46 -11.04
N GLN A 18 24.20 21.99 -10.32
CA GLN A 18 22.79 21.88 -10.71
C GLN A 18 22.37 22.81 -11.85
N GLU A 19 23.13 23.88 -12.16
CA GLU A 19 22.90 24.67 -13.38
C GLU A 19 23.14 23.84 -14.66
N GLN A 20 23.85 22.71 -14.59
CA GLN A 20 24.01 21.75 -15.69
C GLN A 20 22.87 20.71 -15.79
N TYR A 21 22.01 20.57 -14.77
CA TYR A 21 20.78 19.75 -14.86
C TYR A 21 19.69 20.37 -15.76
N VAL A 22 19.94 21.60 -16.21
CA VAL A 22 18.96 22.50 -16.80
C VAL A 22 18.67 22.22 -18.28
N LYS A 23 19.40 21.29 -18.93
CA LYS A 23 19.17 21.04 -20.37
C LYS A 23 17.75 20.55 -20.66
N CYS A 24 17.20 19.69 -19.82
CA CYS A 24 15.79 19.26 -19.93
C CYS A 24 14.80 20.27 -19.34
N ARG A 25 15.24 21.31 -18.61
CA ARG A 25 14.32 22.29 -18.02
C ARG A 25 13.59 23.07 -19.10
N ASP A 26 14.31 23.45 -20.16
CA ASP A 26 13.73 24.23 -21.26
C ASP A 26 12.85 23.33 -22.15
N GLU A 27 13.15 22.03 -22.26
CA GLU A 27 12.34 21.02 -22.96
C GLU A 27 11.04 20.68 -22.20
N LEU A 28 11.10 20.68 -20.86
CA LEU A 28 9.94 20.50 -19.98
C LEU A 28 9.21 21.83 -19.68
N ALA A 29 9.71 22.97 -20.18
CA ALA A 29 9.11 24.26 -19.92
C ALA A 29 7.75 24.39 -20.62
N GLY A 30 6.67 24.33 -19.84
CA GLY A 30 5.31 24.36 -20.35
C GLY A 30 4.68 22.99 -20.57
N ALA A 31 5.41 21.90 -20.28
CA ALA A 31 4.82 20.57 -20.21
C ALA A 31 3.81 20.49 -19.07
N SER A 32 2.63 19.94 -19.37
CA SER A 32 1.55 19.70 -18.40
C SER A 32 1.54 18.22 -18.00
N ASN A 33 1.54 17.29 -18.95
CA ASN A 33 1.52 15.86 -18.69
C ASN A 33 2.89 15.24 -18.96
N VAL A 34 3.56 14.73 -17.93
CA VAL A 34 4.91 14.16 -18.03
C VAL A 34 4.93 12.75 -17.46
N ALA A 35 5.52 11.79 -18.19
CA ALA A 35 5.88 10.50 -17.61
C ALA A 35 7.31 10.54 -17.09
N VAL A 36 7.49 10.26 -15.80
CA VAL A 36 8.78 9.95 -15.21
C VAL A 36 9.03 8.46 -15.38
N PHE A 37 10.09 8.11 -16.11
CA PHE A 37 10.52 6.75 -16.38
C PHE A 37 11.80 6.47 -15.58
N ASP A 38 11.65 5.92 -14.36
CA ASP A 38 12.77 5.64 -13.44
C ASP A 38 13.21 4.19 -13.52
N TRP A 39 14.32 3.91 -14.22
CA TRP A 39 14.90 2.57 -14.22
C TRP A 39 16.20 2.54 -13.42
N GLY A 40 16.09 2.05 -12.19
CA GLY A 40 17.20 1.91 -11.25
C GLY A 40 17.92 0.56 -11.33
N GLY A 41 18.69 0.27 -10.29
CA GLY A 41 19.41 -1.00 -10.14
C GLY A 41 18.52 -2.18 -9.73
N GLY A 42 17.40 -1.92 -9.05
CA GLY A 42 16.52 -2.98 -8.52
C GLY A 42 15.04 -2.88 -8.92
N THR A 43 14.59 -1.71 -9.38
CA THR A 43 13.20 -1.48 -9.78
C THR A 43 13.14 -0.64 -11.05
N LEU A 44 12.00 -0.75 -11.71
CA LEU A 44 11.53 0.15 -12.74
C LEU A 44 10.21 0.73 -12.26
N ASP A 45 10.15 2.05 -12.13
CA ASP A 45 9.00 2.78 -11.64
C ASP A 45 8.60 3.86 -12.65
N ILE A 46 7.33 3.88 -13.03
CA ILE A 46 6.73 4.85 -13.94
C ILE A 46 5.71 5.67 -13.16
N SER A 47 5.90 6.99 -13.14
CA SER A 47 4.95 7.93 -12.56
C SER A 47 4.49 8.91 -13.62
N LEU A 48 3.18 9.00 -13.83
CA LEU A 48 2.59 10.02 -14.68
C LEU A 48 2.13 11.16 -13.80
N ILE A 49 2.64 12.34 -14.11
CA ILE A 49 2.38 13.55 -13.34
C ILE A 49 1.74 14.61 -14.23
N SER A 50 0.83 15.38 -13.64
CA SER A 50 0.34 16.63 -14.20
C SER A 50 0.99 17.80 -13.47
N ILE A 51 1.38 18.82 -14.23
CA ILE A 51 2.00 20.05 -13.75
C ILE A 51 1.11 21.22 -14.16
N GLU A 52 0.38 21.80 -13.20
CA GLU A 52 -0.52 22.91 -13.42
C GLU A 52 -0.34 23.98 -12.35
N ASN A 53 -0.21 25.25 -12.72
CA ASN A 53 -0.11 26.37 -11.76
C ASN A 53 0.96 26.19 -10.66
N ARG A 54 2.07 25.50 -10.99
CA ARG A 54 3.16 25.11 -10.06
C ARG A 54 2.79 24.03 -9.03
N GLU A 55 1.64 23.39 -9.19
CA GLU A 55 1.25 22.18 -8.48
C GLU A 55 1.62 20.97 -9.32
N VAL A 56 2.26 19.97 -8.69
CA VAL A 56 2.58 18.69 -9.32
C VAL A 56 1.64 17.66 -8.70
N SER A 57 0.82 17.03 -9.54
CA SER A 57 -0.14 16.00 -9.14
C SER A 57 0.22 14.67 -9.77
N GLU A 58 0.24 13.60 -8.98
CA GLU A 58 0.38 12.25 -9.50
C GLU A 58 -0.95 11.75 -10.07
N LEU A 59 -0.95 11.34 -11.34
CA LEU A 59 -2.12 10.79 -12.03
C LEU A 59 -2.18 9.27 -11.93
N ALA A 60 -1.04 8.60 -12.12
CA ALA A 60 -0.92 7.16 -11.99
C ALA A 60 0.53 6.75 -11.72
N VAL A 61 0.67 5.61 -11.05
CA VAL A 61 1.96 4.93 -10.84
C VAL A 61 1.85 3.48 -11.28
N ALA A 62 2.92 3.00 -11.91
CA ALA A 62 3.12 1.60 -12.20
C ALA A 62 4.57 1.24 -11.93
N GLY A 63 4.83 0.10 -11.30
CA GLY A 63 6.18 -0.32 -10.95
C GLY A 63 6.36 -1.82 -11.07
N MET A 64 7.60 -2.25 -11.28
CA MET A 64 7.97 -3.66 -11.31
C MET A 64 9.36 -3.90 -10.73
N ARG A 65 9.56 -5.10 -10.18
CA ARG A 65 10.87 -5.56 -9.68
C ARG A 65 11.75 -6.04 -10.82
N LEU A 66 12.17 -5.09 -11.66
CA LEU A 66 13.07 -5.29 -12.78
C LEU A 66 14.09 -4.16 -12.76
N GLY A 67 15.34 -4.46 -12.47
CA GLY A 67 16.40 -3.46 -12.38
C GLY A 67 17.63 -3.80 -13.21
N GLY A 68 18.61 -2.90 -13.18
CA GLY A 68 19.90 -3.11 -13.80
C GLY A 68 20.61 -4.39 -13.32
N ASN A 69 20.37 -4.83 -12.08
CA ASN A 69 20.94 -6.06 -11.51
C ASN A 69 20.40 -7.33 -12.19
N ASP A 70 19.15 -7.31 -12.67
CA ASP A 70 18.57 -8.43 -13.42
C ASP A 70 19.21 -8.53 -14.81
N ILE A 71 19.47 -7.37 -15.42
CA ILE A 71 20.17 -7.28 -16.70
C ILE A 71 21.63 -7.77 -16.58
N ASP A 72 22.31 -7.43 -15.48
CA ASP A 72 23.66 -7.93 -15.20
C ASP A 72 23.69 -9.45 -15.07
N GLN A 73 22.70 -10.04 -14.41
CA GLN A 73 22.57 -11.50 -14.32
C GLN A 73 22.31 -12.15 -15.67
N MET A 74 21.44 -11.57 -16.50
CA MET A 74 21.18 -12.06 -17.86
C MET A 74 22.46 -12.05 -18.70
N LEU A 75 23.20 -10.93 -18.66
CA LEU A 75 24.46 -10.78 -19.39
C LEU A 75 25.55 -11.72 -18.88
N ALA A 76 25.68 -11.88 -17.56
CA ALA A 76 26.60 -12.85 -16.96
C ALA A 76 26.30 -14.28 -17.44
N ARG A 77 25.03 -14.71 -17.39
CA ARG A 77 24.63 -16.05 -17.88
C ARG A 77 24.90 -16.21 -19.37
N HIS A 78 24.67 -15.17 -20.18
CA HIS A 78 24.99 -15.16 -21.60
C HIS A 78 26.49 -15.33 -21.87
N ILE A 79 27.34 -14.54 -21.20
CA ILE A 79 28.80 -14.62 -21.30
C ILE A 79 29.27 -16.02 -20.86
N HIS A 80 28.78 -16.52 -19.73
CA HIS A 80 29.10 -17.87 -19.25
C HIS A 80 28.77 -18.94 -20.30
N ALA A 81 27.57 -18.89 -20.90
CA ALA A 81 27.19 -19.83 -21.95
C ALA A 81 28.12 -19.75 -23.17
N LYS A 82 28.55 -18.55 -23.57
CA LYS A 82 29.52 -18.33 -24.66
C LYS A 82 30.87 -18.99 -24.34
N ILE A 83 31.37 -18.82 -23.11
CA ILE A 83 32.61 -19.47 -22.64
C ILE A 83 32.45 -21.00 -22.65
N MET A 84 31.32 -21.52 -22.17
CA MET A 84 31.08 -22.96 -22.07
C MET A 84 30.98 -23.65 -23.45
N ARG A 85 30.52 -22.95 -24.50
CA ARG A 85 30.50 -23.49 -25.87
C ARG A 85 31.89 -23.70 -26.47
N GLN A 86 32.91 -23.02 -25.95
CA GLN A 86 34.28 -23.12 -26.44
C GLN A 86 35.11 -24.20 -25.74
N VAL A 87 34.56 -24.88 -24.73
CA VAL A 87 35.29 -25.83 -23.89
C VAL A 87 34.71 -27.23 -23.98
N SER A 88 35.57 -28.23 -23.75
CA SER A 88 35.21 -29.65 -23.82
C SER A 88 34.47 -30.15 -22.58
N THR A 89 34.53 -29.40 -21.47
CA THR A 89 33.89 -29.76 -20.20
C THR A 89 32.92 -28.66 -19.81
N ALA A 90 31.63 -28.96 -19.84
CA ALA A 90 30.59 -28.02 -19.44
C ALA A 90 30.55 -27.91 -17.91
N CYS A 91 30.58 -26.68 -17.40
CA CYS A 91 30.30 -26.36 -16.00
C CYS A 91 29.06 -25.47 -15.99
N PRO A 92 27.93 -25.88 -15.37
CA PRO A 92 26.75 -25.03 -15.25
C PRO A 92 27.05 -23.72 -14.49
N PHE A 93 26.35 -22.64 -14.84
CA PHE A 93 26.56 -21.33 -14.21
C PHE A 93 26.32 -21.38 -12.69
N ASP A 94 25.30 -22.13 -12.26
CA ASP A 94 24.92 -22.21 -10.86
C ASP A 94 25.87 -23.10 -10.03
N ASP A 95 26.69 -23.93 -10.69
CA ASP A 95 27.73 -24.78 -10.07
C ASP A 95 29.07 -24.06 -9.87
N LEU A 96 29.21 -22.85 -10.41
CA LEU A 96 30.38 -22.00 -10.16
C LEU A 96 30.51 -21.65 -8.68
N SER A 97 31.74 -21.50 -8.21
CA SER A 97 31.96 -20.97 -6.86
C SER A 97 31.39 -19.56 -6.73
N PRO A 98 30.93 -19.13 -5.53
CA PRO A 98 30.42 -17.77 -5.34
C PRO A 98 31.36 -16.68 -5.86
N LYS A 99 32.67 -16.84 -5.60
CA LYS A 99 33.70 -15.91 -6.08
C LYS A 99 33.77 -15.80 -7.60
N GLU A 100 33.62 -16.91 -8.32
CA GLU A 100 33.62 -16.90 -9.78
C GLU A 100 32.35 -16.26 -10.34
N ARG A 101 31.19 -16.49 -9.70
CA ARG A 101 29.93 -15.86 -10.09
C ARG A 101 29.96 -14.36 -9.86
N ASP A 102 30.36 -13.92 -8.66
CA ASP A 102 30.45 -12.50 -8.31
C ASP A 102 31.46 -11.80 -9.24
N GLY A 103 32.61 -12.43 -9.48
CA GLY A 103 33.61 -11.90 -10.42
C GLY A 103 33.11 -11.81 -11.86
N LEU A 104 32.20 -12.68 -12.31
CA LEU A 104 31.56 -12.55 -13.61
C LEU A 104 30.45 -11.48 -13.61
N LEU A 105 29.66 -11.38 -12.54
CA LEU A 105 28.63 -10.35 -12.39
C LEU A 105 29.24 -8.94 -12.42
N ASP A 106 30.32 -8.69 -11.68
CA ASP A 106 31.06 -7.41 -11.71
C ASP A 106 31.52 -7.04 -13.14
N ARG A 107 31.98 -8.05 -13.90
CA ARG A 107 32.43 -7.85 -15.28
C ARG A 107 31.26 -7.66 -16.25
N ALA A 108 30.13 -8.32 -16.00
CA ALA A 108 28.92 -8.12 -16.76
C ALA A 108 28.36 -6.70 -16.54
N GLU A 109 28.32 -6.20 -15.30
CA GLU A 109 27.92 -4.82 -15.02
C GLU A 109 28.84 -3.81 -15.71
N ALA A 110 30.16 -4.01 -15.63
CA ALA A 110 31.12 -3.17 -16.32
C ALA A 110 30.94 -3.20 -17.86
N ALA A 111 30.67 -4.38 -18.42
CA ALA A 111 30.39 -4.54 -19.84
C ALA A 111 29.09 -3.84 -20.25
N LYS A 112 28.00 -4.02 -19.50
CA LYS A 112 26.71 -3.33 -19.70
C LYS A 112 26.88 -1.81 -19.74
N LYS A 113 27.57 -1.25 -18.73
CA LYS A 113 27.87 0.19 -18.66
C LYS A 113 28.66 0.66 -19.88
N ARG A 114 29.65 -0.12 -20.31
CA ARG A 114 30.46 0.20 -21.50
C ARG A 114 29.67 0.15 -22.80
N LEU A 115 28.79 -0.84 -22.95
CA LEU A 115 27.89 -0.99 -24.11
C LEU A 115 26.83 0.12 -24.21
N SER A 116 26.74 1.01 -23.22
CA SER A 116 25.89 2.21 -23.32
C SER A 116 26.50 3.29 -24.24
N SER A 117 27.79 3.18 -24.58
CA SER A 117 28.50 4.11 -25.48
C SER A 117 29.36 3.42 -26.56
N ASP A 118 29.75 2.16 -26.33
CA ASP A 118 30.67 1.43 -27.20
C ASP A 118 29.95 0.30 -27.94
N GLU A 119 30.34 0.05 -29.19
CA GLU A 119 29.83 -1.07 -30.01
C GLU A 119 30.21 -2.47 -29.48
N SER A 120 31.19 -2.53 -28.58
CA SER A 120 31.58 -3.79 -27.94
C SER A 120 32.27 -3.60 -26.58
N ALA A 121 32.18 -4.61 -25.74
CA ALA A 121 32.81 -4.65 -24.43
C ALA A 121 33.64 -5.93 -24.25
N PRO A 122 34.98 -5.80 -24.07
CA PRO A 122 35.81 -6.93 -23.75
C PRO A 122 35.65 -7.34 -22.27
N VAL A 123 35.51 -8.64 -22.04
CA VAL A 123 35.38 -9.26 -20.71
C VAL A 123 36.57 -10.17 -20.46
N MET A 124 37.31 -9.90 -19.38
CA MET A 124 38.44 -10.71 -18.95
C MET A 124 38.21 -11.28 -17.55
N LEU A 125 38.34 -12.60 -17.41
CA LEU A 125 38.21 -13.31 -16.14
C LEU A 125 39.50 -14.10 -15.87
N ILE A 126 39.94 -14.08 -14.61
CA ILE A 126 41.14 -14.80 -14.15
C ILE A 126 40.67 -15.94 -13.25
N LYS A 127 41.20 -17.15 -13.46
CA LYS A 127 40.84 -18.36 -12.71
C LYS A 127 39.32 -18.58 -12.67
N TYR A 128 38.73 -18.84 -13.84
CA TYR A 128 37.28 -18.98 -14.02
C TYR A 128 36.92 -20.32 -14.64
N ALA A 129 35.98 -21.05 -14.03
CA ALA A 129 35.52 -22.36 -14.47
C ALA A 129 36.70 -23.33 -14.71
N GLY A 130 37.67 -23.33 -13.78
CA GLY A 130 38.89 -24.15 -13.87
C GLY A 130 39.94 -23.66 -14.88
N ARG A 131 39.76 -22.50 -15.52
CA ARG A 131 40.69 -21.97 -16.55
C ARG A 131 41.56 -20.82 -16.01
N PRO A 132 42.85 -20.71 -16.40
CA PRO A 132 43.73 -19.64 -15.91
C PRO A 132 43.26 -18.22 -16.29
N THR A 133 42.92 -17.99 -17.55
CA THR A 133 42.40 -16.71 -18.04
C THR A 133 41.41 -16.96 -19.17
N VAL A 134 40.28 -16.26 -19.13
CA VAL A 134 39.24 -16.26 -20.15
C VAL A 134 39.09 -14.83 -20.68
N ARG A 135 38.98 -14.71 -22.00
CA ARG A 135 38.74 -13.44 -22.70
C ARG A 135 37.57 -13.65 -23.64
N GLU A 136 36.53 -12.86 -23.44
CA GLU A 136 35.36 -12.80 -24.31
C GLU A 136 35.14 -11.37 -24.78
N ASN A 137 34.36 -11.23 -25.84
CA ASN A 137 33.86 -9.94 -26.29
C ASN A 137 32.36 -10.04 -26.45
N VAL A 138 31.63 -9.04 -25.94
CA VAL A 138 30.19 -8.89 -26.13
C VAL A 138 29.97 -7.70 -27.04
N THR A 139 29.17 -7.84 -28.09
CA THR A 139 28.80 -6.71 -28.95
C THR A 139 27.52 -6.03 -28.47
N LEU A 140 27.32 -4.77 -28.86
CA LEU A 140 26.08 -4.04 -28.60
C LEU A 140 24.87 -4.79 -29.20
N ASP A 141 24.98 -5.31 -30.42
CA ASP A 141 23.92 -6.11 -31.06
C ASP A 141 23.57 -7.38 -30.26
N GLU A 142 24.57 -8.11 -29.75
CA GLU A 142 24.35 -9.29 -28.90
C GLU A 142 23.61 -8.90 -27.61
N PHE A 143 24.01 -7.79 -26.99
CA PHE A 143 23.40 -7.29 -25.76
C PHE A 143 21.98 -6.76 -25.96
N SER A 144 21.75 -5.93 -26.97
CA SER A 144 20.43 -5.39 -27.30
C SER A 144 19.41 -6.52 -27.54
N LYS A 145 19.79 -7.57 -28.29
CA LYS A 145 18.95 -8.75 -28.48
C LYS A 145 18.68 -9.52 -27.19
N LEU A 146 19.66 -9.58 -26.29
CA LEU A 146 19.51 -10.26 -25.00
C LEU A 146 18.46 -9.58 -24.11
N ILE A 147 18.40 -8.25 -24.13
CA ILE A 147 17.53 -7.46 -23.24
C ILE A 147 16.23 -6.99 -23.88
N ASP A 148 16.05 -7.18 -25.19
CA ASP A 148 14.89 -6.70 -25.96
C ASP A 148 13.54 -7.01 -25.30
N ALA A 149 13.35 -8.26 -24.85
CA ALA A 149 12.12 -8.65 -24.16
C ALA A 149 11.87 -7.82 -22.88
N LYS A 150 12.93 -7.50 -22.12
CA LYS A 150 12.84 -6.68 -20.90
C LYS A 150 12.61 -5.21 -21.19
N VAL A 151 13.20 -4.69 -22.26
CA VAL A 151 12.90 -3.33 -22.74
C VAL A 151 11.42 -3.27 -23.14
N ASN A 152 10.91 -4.25 -23.87
CA ASN A 152 9.50 -4.30 -24.25
C ASN A 152 8.56 -4.39 -23.03
N GLU A 153 8.88 -5.20 -22.01
CA GLU A 153 8.14 -5.20 -20.73
C GLU A 153 8.09 -3.80 -20.08
N ALA A 154 9.21 -3.07 -20.10
CA ALA A 154 9.29 -1.71 -19.56
C ALA A 154 8.44 -0.70 -20.35
N ILE A 155 8.41 -0.81 -21.68
CA ILE A 155 7.53 0.02 -22.52
C ILE A 155 6.05 -0.28 -22.27
N GLN A 156 5.69 -1.55 -22.10
CA GLN A 156 4.31 -1.90 -21.77
C GLN A 156 3.90 -1.35 -20.39
N LEU A 157 4.83 -1.25 -19.44
CA LEU A 157 4.57 -0.62 -18.15
C LEU A 157 4.27 0.88 -18.31
N LEU A 158 4.99 1.58 -19.18
CA LEU A 158 4.71 2.98 -19.53
C LEU A 158 3.31 3.15 -20.12
N PHE A 159 2.93 2.29 -21.08
CA PHE A 159 1.59 2.34 -21.68
C PHE A 159 0.49 2.00 -20.67
N SER A 160 0.73 1.03 -19.78
CA SER A 160 -0.21 0.71 -18.70
C SER A 160 -0.38 1.86 -17.72
N ALA A 161 0.69 2.61 -17.41
CA ALA A 161 0.59 3.79 -16.57
C ALA A 161 -0.27 4.87 -17.25
N ALA A 162 -0.07 5.12 -18.55
CA ALA A 162 -0.87 6.07 -19.33
C ALA A 162 -2.35 5.71 -19.36
N ASP A 163 -2.66 4.44 -19.59
CA ASP A 163 -4.04 3.92 -19.56
C ASP A 163 -4.68 4.11 -18.17
N LYS A 164 -3.96 3.78 -17.09
CA LYS A 164 -4.43 4.00 -15.71
C LYS A 164 -4.67 5.47 -15.39
N ALA A 165 -3.85 6.37 -15.92
CA ALA A 165 -4.01 7.81 -15.78
C ALA A 165 -5.19 8.35 -16.61
N GLY A 166 -5.73 7.57 -17.54
CA GLY A 166 -6.74 8.04 -18.51
C GLY A 166 -6.19 9.07 -19.49
N VAL A 167 -4.87 9.06 -19.73
CA VAL A 167 -4.18 10.01 -20.62
C VAL A 167 -3.71 9.25 -21.85
N ALA A 168 -4.20 9.64 -23.04
CA ALA A 168 -3.68 9.07 -24.28
C ALA A 168 -2.23 9.50 -24.48
N LEU A 169 -1.39 8.63 -25.06
CA LEU A 169 0.04 8.94 -25.27
C LEU A 169 0.24 10.26 -26.03
N GLY A 170 -0.54 10.55 -27.07
CA GLY A 170 -0.46 11.82 -27.80
C GLY A 170 -0.95 13.07 -27.05
N GLN A 171 -1.44 12.92 -25.80
CA GLN A 171 -1.76 14.03 -24.88
C GLN A 171 -0.68 14.22 -23.81
N MET A 172 0.33 13.34 -23.79
CA MET A 172 1.52 13.55 -22.99
C MET A 172 2.42 14.55 -23.70
N ASP A 173 3.14 15.35 -22.92
CA ASP A 173 4.06 16.35 -23.46
C ASP A 173 5.49 15.81 -23.49
N ALA A 174 5.86 15.04 -22.47
CA ALA A 174 7.23 14.56 -22.31
C ALA A 174 7.38 13.24 -21.57
N ILE A 175 8.49 12.56 -21.84
CA ILE A 175 9.02 11.45 -21.04
C ILE A 175 10.34 11.90 -20.42
N LEU A 176 10.41 11.94 -19.09
CA LEU A 176 11.61 12.22 -18.31
C LEU A 176 12.27 10.91 -17.89
N MET A 177 13.41 10.59 -18.50
CA MET A 177 14.18 9.39 -18.20
C MET A 177 15.10 9.61 -17.00
N VAL A 178 14.93 8.83 -15.94
CA VAL A 178 15.77 8.88 -14.73
C VAL A 178 16.22 7.46 -14.33
N GLY A 179 17.22 7.38 -13.46
CA GLY A 179 17.78 6.10 -13.04
C GLY A 179 18.89 5.59 -13.97
N GLY A 180 19.92 4.97 -13.38
CA GLY A 180 21.14 4.62 -14.11
C GLY A 180 20.97 3.57 -15.22
N SER A 181 19.90 2.77 -15.18
CA SER A 181 19.63 1.79 -16.25
C SER A 181 19.15 2.48 -17.53
N CYS A 182 18.56 3.68 -17.46
CA CYS A 182 18.15 4.48 -18.62
C CYS A 182 19.33 4.96 -19.49
N GLU A 183 20.58 4.80 -19.04
CA GLU A 183 21.77 5.05 -19.86
C GLU A 183 21.95 4.02 -20.98
N MET A 184 21.36 2.82 -20.85
CA MET A 184 21.48 1.76 -21.85
C MET A 184 20.87 2.19 -23.19
N GLN A 185 21.67 2.08 -24.25
CA GLN A 185 21.31 2.56 -25.58
C GLN A 185 20.00 1.96 -26.13
N ALA A 186 19.75 0.67 -25.88
CA ALA A 186 18.52 0.01 -26.34
C ALA A 186 17.24 0.60 -25.72
N ILE A 187 17.30 1.08 -24.47
CA ILE A 187 16.15 1.71 -23.80
C ILE A 187 15.94 3.11 -24.39
N TYR A 188 17.03 3.88 -24.50
CA TYR A 188 16.99 5.23 -25.05
C TYR A 188 16.41 5.25 -26.47
N GLN A 189 16.92 4.39 -27.36
CA GLN A 189 16.42 4.29 -28.74
C GLN A 189 14.92 3.95 -28.77
N ARG A 190 14.47 3.02 -27.92
CA ARG A 190 13.06 2.63 -27.88
C ARG A 190 12.15 3.76 -27.39
N ILE A 191 12.60 4.53 -26.40
CA ILE A 191 11.87 5.69 -25.89
C ILE A 191 11.88 6.84 -26.90
N GLU A 192 12.99 7.07 -27.61
CA GLU A 192 13.05 8.04 -28.72
C GLU A 192 12.07 7.70 -29.84
N GLU A 193 11.99 6.43 -30.27
CA GLU A 193 11.01 5.98 -31.27
C GLU A 193 9.57 6.31 -30.85
N ILE A 194 9.23 6.06 -29.57
CA ILE A 194 7.91 6.39 -29.01
C ILE A 194 7.72 7.92 -28.97
N GLY A 195 8.75 8.68 -28.60
CA GLY A 195 8.72 10.13 -28.63
C GLY A 195 8.44 10.67 -30.03
N GLU A 196 9.09 10.12 -31.06
CA GLU A 196 8.84 10.49 -32.45
C GLU A 196 7.42 10.10 -32.90
N GLU A 197 6.97 8.88 -32.59
CA GLU A 197 5.65 8.35 -32.96
C GLU A 197 4.50 9.17 -32.38
N TYR A 198 4.61 9.60 -31.13
CA TYR A 198 3.56 10.31 -30.40
C TYR A 198 3.83 11.81 -30.22
N HIS A 199 4.91 12.33 -30.82
CA HIS A 199 5.35 13.73 -30.75
C HIS A 199 5.63 14.22 -29.31
N LEU A 200 6.29 13.37 -28.51
CA LEU A 200 6.67 13.65 -27.12
C LEU A 200 8.10 14.15 -27.04
N ALA A 201 8.37 15.10 -26.14
CA ALA A 201 9.73 15.44 -25.79
C ALA A 201 10.37 14.31 -24.96
N VAL A 202 11.53 13.82 -25.38
CA VAL A 202 12.30 12.83 -24.60
C VAL A 202 13.42 13.55 -23.86
N CYS A 203 13.27 13.63 -22.55
CA CYS A 203 14.16 14.38 -21.66
C CYS A 203 15.11 13.42 -20.94
N ARG A 204 16.41 13.54 -21.23
CA ARG A 204 17.49 12.79 -20.57
C ARG A 204 18.45 13.74 -19.86
N PRO A 205 18.36 13.89 -18.53
CA PRO A 205 19.33 14.65 -17.75
C PRO A 205 20.76 14.11 -17.95
N GLU A 206 21.78 14.99 -17.92
CA GLU A 206 23.18 14.59 -18.09
C GLU A 206 23.68 13.61 -17.01
N ARG A 207 23.07 13.65 -15.83
CA ARG A 207 23.40 12.86 -14.65
C ARG A 207 22.16 12.17 -14.10
N VAL A 208 21.52 11.32 -14.91
CA VAL A 208 20.24 10.65 -14.61
C VAL A 208 20.20 9.93 -13.25
N GLN A 209 21.35 9.44 -12.78
CA GLN A 209 21.50 8.70 -11.53
C GLN A 209 21.40 9.55 -10.28
N TRP A 210 21.47 10.88 -10.37
CA TRP A 210 21.27 11.76 -9.22
C TRP A 210 20.00 12.58 -9.28
N SER A 211 19.16 12.43 -10.32
CA SER A 211 17.92 13.20 -10.47
C SER A 211 17.05 13.14 -9.21
N VAL A 212 16.88 11.96 -8.63
CA VAL A 212 16.11 11.75 -7.39
C VAL A 212 16.73 12.49 -6.20
N ALA A 213 18.05 12.36 -6.00
CA ALA A 213 18.76 13.02 -4.90
C ALA A 213 18.75 14.55 -5.05
N GLY A 214 18.90 15.04 -6.29
CA GLY A 214 18.81 16.46 -6.61
C GLY A 214 17.42 17.03 -6.32
N GLY A 215 16.37 16.33 -6.74
CA GLY A 215 14.99 16.68 -6.44
C GLY A 215 14.73 16.73 -4.92
N ALA A 216 15.16 15.70 -4.18
CA ALA A 216 15.03 15.67 -2.73
C ALA A 216 15.73 16.87 -2.04
N ALA A 217 16.91 17.25 -2.51
CA ALA A 217 17.64 18.41 -1.99
C ALA A 217 16.89 19.73 -2.25
N ILE A 218 16.31 19.89 -3.45
CA ILE A 218 15.50 21.07 -3.80
C ILE A 218 14.23 21.12 -2.93
N LEU A 219 13.54 20.00 -2.73
CA LEU A 219 12.34 19.93 -1.88
C LEU A 219 12.66 20.29 -0.42
N CYS A 220 13.83 19.89 0.07
CA CYS A 220 14.28 20.26 1.42
C CYS A 220 14.51 21.78 1.57
N GLU A 221 14.97 22.47 0.52
CA GLU A 221 15.17 23.92 0.55
C GLU A 221 13.86 24.70 0.35
N LYS A 222 12.97 24.20 -0.52
CA LYS A 222 11.75 24.90 -0.91
C LYS A 222 10.60 24.73 0.09
N GLU A 223 10.67 23.73 0.96
CA GLU A 223 9.63 23.39 1.93
C GLU A 223 8.22 23.40 1.31
N PRO A 224 7.95 22.55 0.29
CA PRO A 224 6.67 22.56 -0.39
C PRO A 224 5.55 22.06 0.52
N VAL A 225 4.33 22.49 0.20
CA VAL A 225 3.12 21.96 0.81
C VAL A 225 2.76 20.65 0.10
N TYR A 226 2.77 19.54 0.85
CA TYR A 226 2.34 18.25 0.33
C TYR A 226 0.83 18.09 0.49
N LYS A 227 0.17 17.48 -0.48
CA LYS A 227 -1.24 17.10 -0.39
C LYS A 227 -1.41 15.61 -0.66
N LEU A 228 -2.44 15.00 -0.09
CA LEU A 228 -2.78 13.60 -0.35
C LEU A 228 -3.34 13.43 -1.76
N CYS A 229 -2.76 12.53 -2.55
CA CYS A 229 -3.30 12.19 -3.87
C CYS A 229 -4.51 11.25 -3.80
N SER A 230 -4.67 10.50 -2.71
CA SER A 230 -5.70 9.47 -2.54
C SER A 230 -6.30 9.50 -1.14
N ALA A 231 -7.52 8.95 -1.02
CA ALA A 231 -8.16 8.77 0.27
C ALA A 231 -7.47 7.63 1.03
N PHE A 232 -7.27 7.82 2.34
CA PHE A 232 -6.81 6.77 3.24
C PHE A 232 -7.88 6.53 4.30
N GLY A 233 -8.24 5.29 4.56
CA GLY A 233 -9.44 4.99 5.32
C GLY A 233 -9.45 3.60 5.95
N VAL A 234 -10.57 3.28 6.58
CA VAL A 234 -10.83 1.97 7.19
C VAL A 234 -11.85 1.19 6.38
N LEU A 235 -11.64 -0.12 6.27
CA LEU A 235 -12.63 -1.04 5.75
C LEU A 235 -13.55 -1.48 6.91
N LEU A 236 -14.85 -1.29 6.75
CA LEU A 236 -15.85 -1.64 7.75
C LEU A 236 -16.28 -3.12 7.62
N SER A 237 -16.95 -3.65 8.64
CA SER A 237 -17.38 -5.05 8.68
C SER A 237 -18.43 -5.43 7.64
N ASP A 238 -19.05 -4.44 7.00
CA ASP A 238 -19.96 -4.60 5.87
C ASP A 238 -19.27 -4.43 4.51
N ASP A 239 -17.93 -4.52 4.49
CA ASP A 239 -17.05 -4.32 3.34
C ASP A 239 -17.11 -2.89 2.73
N SER A 240 -17.75 -1.92 3.40
CA SER A 240 -17.73 -0.54 2.96
C SER A 240 -16.43 0.18 3.36
N PHE A 241 -15.92 1.07 2.49
CA PHE A 241 -14.73 1.88 2.77
C PHE A 241 -15.13 3.23 3.38
N TYR A 242 -14.60 3.53 4.56
CA TYR A 242 -14.76 4.82 5.23
C TYR A 242 -13.46 5.64 5.11
N PRO A 243 -13.44 6.75 4.35
CA PRO A 243 -12.25 7.58 4.22
C PRO A 243 -11.99 8.36 5.51
N VAL A 244 -10.83 8.17 6.10
CA VAL A 244 -10.35 8.92 7.28
C VAL A 244 -9.65 10.21 6.84
N PHE A 245 -8.90 10.12 5.75
CA PHE A 245 -8.24 11.22 5.07
C PHE A 245 -8.74 11.29 3.62
N LEU A 246 -8.92 12.50 3.13
CA LEU A 246 -9.45 12.78 1.81
C LEU A 246 -8.34 13.27 0.86
N PRO A 247 -8.46 13.00 -0.45
CA PRO A 247 -7.60 13.60 -1.45
C PRO A 247 -7.60 15.13 -1.35
N GLY A 248 -6.46 15.76 -1.60
CA GLY A 248 -6.26 17.20 -1.53
C GLY A 248 -5.98 17.77 -0.14
N GLN A 249 -6.11 16.98 0.94
CA GLN A 249 -5.74 17.42 2.28
C GLN A 249 -4.23 17.61 2.40
N GLU A 250 -3.80 18.70 3.04
CA GLU A 250 -2.38 18.97 3.28
C GLU A 250 -1.76 17.96 4.26
N ALA A 251 -0.55 17.51 3.98
CA ALA A 251 0.21 16.58 4.81
C ALA A 251 1.42 17.28 5.46
N PRO A 252 1.67 17.08 6.76
CA PRO A 252 0.97 16.17 7.68
C PRO A 252 -0.40 16.71 8.14
N CYS A 253 -1.46 15.90 8.04
CA CYS A 253 -2.79 16.19 8.56
C CYS A 253 -3.11 15.37 9.81
N LYS A 254 -4.04 15.86 10.64
CA LYS A 254 -4.62 15.11 11.76
C LYS A 254 -5.95 14.49 11.32
N SER A 255 -6.17 13.22 11.66
CA SER A 255 -7.43 12.54 11.40
C SER A 255 -8.58 13.18 12.20
N HIS A 256 -9.78 13.15 11.63
CA HIS A 256 -11.00 13.47 12.37
C HIS A 256 -11.31 12.37 13.40
N GLU A 257 -11.99 12.75 14.48
CA GLU A 257 -12.51 11.80 15.47
C GLU A 257 -13.59 10.94 14.82
N LEU A 258 -13.35 9.63 14.71
CA LEU A 258 -14.21 8.65 14.02
C LEU A 258 -15.53 8.34 14.76
N GLY A 259 -15.78 9.03 15.87
CA GLY A 259 -16.83 8.71 16.83
C GLY A 259 -16.41 7.63 17.84
N GLU A 260 -17.28 7.34 18.79
CA GLU A 260 -17.06 6.26 19.76
C GLU A 260 -17.33 4.90 19.11
N LEU A 261 -16.31 4.04 19.07
CA LEU A 261 -16.45 2.63 18.74
C LEU A 261 -17.43 1.99 19.74
N ARG A 262 -18.65 1.65 19.27
CA ARG A 262 -19.58 0.82 20.06
C ARG A 262 -19.00 -0.59 20.14
N THR A 263 -18.23 -0.84 21.18
CA THR A 263 -17.93 -2.21 21.61
C THR A 263 -19.25 -2.77 22.15
N SER A 264 -19.87 -3.69 21.41
CA SER A 264 -20.97 -4.49 21.97
C SER A 264 -20.38 -5.28 23.15
N GLN A 265 -20.59 -4.75 24.35
CA GLN A 265 -20.09 -5.31 25.60
C GLN A 265 -21.16 -6.20 26.20
N LEU A 266 -20.88 -7.49 26.29
CA LEU A 266 -21.61 -8.37 27.20
C LEU A 266 -21.15 -8.06 28.63
N ILE A 267 -21.79 -7.10 29.31
CA ILE A 267 -21.49 -6.82 30.72
C ILE A 267 -22.22 -7.85 31.59
N THR A 268 -21.64 -9.04 31.73
CA THR A 268 -22.17 -10.03 32.67
C THR A 268 -21.75 -9.65 34.09
N SER A 269 -22.72 -9.28 34.92
CA SER A 269 -22.56 -9.45 36.37
C SER A 269 -23.44 -10.63 36.78
N TYR A 270 -22.91 -11.53 37.61
CA TYR A 270 -23.70 -12.62 38.19
C TYR A 270 -24.83 -12.00 39.03
N GLY A 271 -26.07 -12.05 38.52
CA GLY A 271 -27.27 -11.53 39.17
C GLY A 271 -28.29 -10.94 38.18
N VAL A 272 -29.53 -10.78 38.63
CA VAL A 272 -30.71 -10.46 37.80
C VAL A 272 -30.55 -9.16 37.02
N GLY A 273 -30.68 -9.25 35.70
CA GLY A 273 -30.72 -8.11 34.80
C GLY A 273 -29.36 -7.83 34.18
N THR A 274 -28.93 -8.70 33.26
CA THR A 274 -27.82 -8.36 32.36
C THR A 274 -28.32 -7.33 31.36
N ILE A 275 -27.74 -6.13 31.34
CA ILE A 275 -27.93 -5.23 30.20
C ILE A 275 -27.17 -5.85 29.04
N VAL A 276 -27.91 -6.26 28.01
CA VAL A 276 -27.36 -6.79 26.77
C VAL A 276 -27.61 -5.76 25.69
N ASP A 277 -26.53 -5.30 25.09
CA ASP A 277 -26.57 -4.39 23.94
C ASP A 277 -26.44 -5.24 22.67
N PHE A 278 -27.56 -5.45 21.98
CA PHE A 278 -27.63 -6.11 20.68
C PHE A 278 -27.43 -5.09 19.56
N LYS A 279 -27.18 -5.60 18.33
CA LYS A 279 -26.96 -4.77 17.13
C LYS A 279 -28.07 -3.73 16.91
N GLU A 280 -29.33 -4.09 17.18
CA GLU A 280 -30.51 -3.26 16.91
C GLU A 280 -31.29 -2.86 18.18
N GLU A 281 -30.88 -3.31 19.38
CA GLU A 281 -31.64 -3.10 20.62
C GLU A 281 -30.77 -3.20 21.88
N THR A 282 -30.98 -2.30 22.85
CA THR A 282 -30.44 -2.45 24.21
C THR A 282 -31.56 -2.95 25.14
N ALA A 283 -31.35 -4.06 25.84
CA ALA A 283 -32.35 -4.63 26.71
C ALA A 283 -31.78 -5.19 28.03
N ILE A 284 -32.62 -5.30 29.06
CA ILE A 284 -32.29 -5.97 30.32
C ILE A 284 -32.80 -7.41 30.24
N ILE A 285 -31.93 -8.40 30.37
CA ILE A 285 -32.29 -9.81 30.50
C ILE A 285 -32.22 -10.21 31.97
N GLY A 286 -33.38 -10.40 32.59
CA GLY A 286 -33.49 -10.84 33.98
C GLY A 286 -33.66 -12.35 34.10
N GLY A 287 -32.81 -13.00 34.90
CA GLY A 287 -33.08 -14.31 35.47
C GLY A 287 -34.04 -14.22 36.66
N ALA A 288 -34.85 -15.25 36.90
CA ALA A 288 -35.77 -15.28 38.03
C ALA A 288 -35.04 -15.70 39.32
N ASP A 289 -34.13 -14.87 39.82
CA ASP A 289 -33.57 -15.11 41.16
C ASP A 289 -34.52 -14.53 42.22
N ASP A 290 -34.59 -15.20 43.37
CA ASP A 290 -35.60 -14.98 44.41
C ASP A 290 -35.26 -13.75 45.28
N TRP A 291 -35.41 -12.56 44.70
CA TRP A 291 -35.22 -11.30 45.44
C TRP A 291 -36.37 -11.07 46.40
N LYS A 292 -36.06 -11.05 47.70
CA LYS A 292 -37.01 -10.65 48.73
C LYS A 292 -37.37 -9.18 48.54
N PRO A 293 -38.67 -8.84 48.40
CA PRO A 293 -39.10 -7.46 48.41
C PRO A 293 -38.72 -6.80 49.74
N ALA A 294 -38.49 -5.49 49.71
CA ALA A 294 -38.30 -4.73 50.94
C ALA A 294 -39.57 -4.75 51.81
N ASP A 295 -39.39 -4.75 53.14
CA ASP A 295 -40.49 -4.44 54.08
C ASP A 295 -40.80 -2.94 53.95
N GLY A 296 -41.73 -2.59 53.06
CA GLY A 296 -42.13 -1.21 52.77
C GLY A 296 -43.37 -1.12 51.87
N ASP A 297 -43.90 0.09 51.69
CA ASP A 297 -45.19 0.34 51.02
C ASP A 297 -45.22 -0.02 49.52
N ASP A 298 -44.06 -0.09 48.85
CA ASP A 298 -43.95 -0.53 47.45
C ASP A 298 -43.15 -1.84 47.35
N PRO A 299 -43.80 -3.00 47.12
CA PRO A 299 -43.15 -4.31 47.04
C PRO A 299 -42.22 -4.46 45.83
N ARG A 300 -42.12 -3.43 44.97
CA ARG A 300 -41.21 -3.39 43.84
C ARG A 300 -39.84 -2.84 44.20
N ILE A 301 -39.68 -2.19 45.36
CA ILE A 301 -38.37 -1.67 45.77
C ILE A 301 -37.48 -2.85 46.18
N LEU A 302 -36.27 -2.88 45.61
CA LEU A 302 -35.23 -3.87 45.88
C LEU A 302 -33.97 -3.18 46.39
N TYR A 303 -33.33 -3.81 47.37
CA TYR A 303 -32.04 -3.39 47.89
C TYR A 303 -30.97 -4.41 47.51
N CYS A 304 -29.86 -3.92 46.98
CA CYS A 304 -28.69 -4.73 46.64
C CYS A 304 -27.43 -3.92 46.93
N HIS A 305 -26.82 -4.17 48.08
CA HIS A 305 -25.70 -3.37 48.56
C HIS A 305 -24.54 -3.25 47.56
N SER A 306 -24.21 -4.35 46.86
CA SER A 306 -23.14 -4.38 45.86
C SER A 306 -23.45 -3.49 44.64
N LEU A 307 -24.69 -3.53 44.14
CA LEU A 307 -25.10 -2.75 42.96
C LEU A 307 -25.35 -1.28 43.32
N GLU A 308 -25.89 -1.00 44.50
CA GLU A 308 -26.07 0.36 45.03
C GLU A 308 -24.74 1.10 45.07
N LYS A 309 -23.69 0.44 45.55
CA LYS A 309 -22.34 0.99 45.62
C LYS A 309 -21.69 1.15 44.23
N LEU A 310 -21.88 0.18 43.34
CA LEU A 310 -21.29 0.20 42.00
C LEU A 310 -21.93 1.29 41.11
N LEU A 311 -23.25 1.40 41.14
CA LEU A 311 -24.03 2.28 40.26
C LEU A 311 -24.42 3.61 40.93
N GLN A 312 -24.05 3.80 42.20
CA GLN A 312 -24.37 4.98 43.01
C GLN A 312 -25.88 5.26 43.06
N ARG A 313 -26.69 4.22 43.29
CA ARG A 313 -28.15 4.33 43.43
C ARG A 313 -28.60 3.83 44.81
N ALA A 314 -29.66 4.44 45.34
CA ALA A 314 -30.13 4.16 46.70
C ALA A 314 -31.01 2.90 46.81
N TYR A 315 -31.67 2.52 45.72
CA TYR A 315 -32.49 1.31 45.58
C TYR A 315 -32.75 1.05 44.10
N PHE A 316 -33.28 -0.13 43.80
CA PHE A 316 -33.75 -0.52 42.48
C PHE A 316 -35.24 -0.80 42.50
N VAL A 317 -35.90 -0.76 41.33
CA VAL A 317 -37.35 -0.97 41.23
C VAL A 317 -37.62 -2.11 40.26
N LYS A 318 -38.34 -3.14 40.70
CA LYS A 318 -38.85 -4.20 39.83
C LYS A 318 -39.74 -3.60 38.74
N PRO A 319 -39.65 -4.10 37.51
CA PRO A 319 -40.58 -3.71 36.44
C PRO A 319 -42.04 -3.87 36.88
N LYS A 320 -42.94 -3.01 36.41
CA LYS A 320 -44.40 -3.19 36.59
C LYS A 320 -44.88 -4.36 35.74
N TYR A 321 -45.56 -5.30 36.38
CA TYR A 321 -46.21 -6.44 35.72
C TYR A 321 -47.73 -6.31 35.77
N ASP A 322 -48.40 -6.76 34.72
CA ASP A 322 -49.86 -6.84 34.70
C ASP A 322 -50.34 -8.03 35.54
N LYS A 323 -51.67 -8.17 35.66
CA LYS A 323 -52.28 -9.27 36.44
C LYS A 323 -51.96 -10.67 35.88
N LYS A 324 -51.35 -10.78 34.70
CA LYS A 324 -50.90 -12.01 34.03
C LYS A 324 -49.38 -12.17 34.06
N ASN A 325 -48.68 -11.39 34.89
CA ASN A 325 -47.22 -11.38 35.00
C ASN A 325 -46.47 -10.95 33.72
N GLN A 326 -47.13 -10.20 32.84
CA GLN A 326 -46.51 -9.64 31.63
C GLN A 326 -45.95 -8.25 31.93
N ALA A 327 -44.76 -7.96 31.42
CA ALA A 327 -44.13 -6.65 31.56
C ALA A 327 -45.02 -5.58 30.90
N ILE A 328 -45.45 -4.55 31.65
CA ILE A 328 -46.41 -3.53 31.17
C ILE A 328 -45.78 -2.54 30.16
N TYR A 329 -44.50 -2.70 29.84
CA TYR A 329 -43.69 -1.73 29.07
C TYR A 329 -43.89 -1.79 27.55
N GLU A 330 -44.91 -2.50 27.05
CA GLU A 330 -45.22 -2.56 25.61
C GLU A 330 -45.83 -1.28 25.04
N LYS A 331 -46.19 -0.29 25.88
CA LYS A 331 -46.69 1.00 25.37
C LYS A 331 -45.53 1.88 24.92
N SER A 332 -45.55 2.25 23.64
CA SER A 332 -44.56 3.01 22.84
C SER A 332 -44.12 4.40 23.35
N TYR A 333 -44.39 4.76 24.61
CA TYR A 333 -44.11 6.07 25.18
C TYR A 333 -43.31 6.05 26.49
N SER A 334 -42.94 4.89 27.04
CA SER A 334 -41.93 4.87 28.10
C SER A 334 -40.53 4.98 27.49
N ARG A 335 -39.73 5.96 27.91
CA ARG A 335 -38.29 6.05 27.60
C ARG A 335 -37.45 5.00 28.34
N ASP A 336 -38.09 3.96 28.85
CA ASP A 336 -37.48 2.95 29.70
C ASP A 336 -36.86 1.84 28.83
N ILE A 337 -35.71 1.33 29.26
CA ILE A 337 -35.03 0.21 28.62
C ILE A 337 -35.93 -1.02 28.71
N ARG A 338 -36.16 -1.70 27.58
CA ARG A 338 -37.00 -2.91 27.52
C ARG A 338 -36.39 -4.02 28.37
N ALA A 339 -37.24 -4.75 29.10
CA ALA A 339 -36.83 -5.84 29.96
C ALA A 339 -37.47 -7.15 29.51
N TYR A 340 -36.66 -8.19 29.40
CA TYR A 340 -37.06 -9.53 28.99
C TYR A 340 -36.78 -10.54 30.12
N ARG A 341 -37.66 -11.52 30.28
CA ARG A 341 -37.49 -12.61 31.24
C ARG A 341 -36.80 -13.78 30.57
N PHE A 342 -35.72 -14.28 31.15
CA PHE A 342 -35.11 -15.55 30.73
C PHE A 342 -35.81 -16.73 31.44
N PRO A 343 -36.07 -17.86 30.77
CA PRO A 343 -35.76 -18.20 29.37
C PRO A 343 -36.87 -17.86 28.36
N GLU A 344 -37.82 -16.97 28.68
CA GLU A 344 -38.93 -16.67 27.76
C GLU A 344 -38.49 -16.02 26.44
N ILE A 345 -37.27 -15.46 26.38
CA ILE A 345 -36.62 -14.93 25.17
C ILE A 345 -35.25 -15.62 24.97
N LEU A 346 -35.00 -16.10 23.76
CA LEU A 346 -33.79 -16.79 23.32
C LEU A 346 -33.13 -16.05 22.15
N TYR A 347 -31.81 -15.85 22.20
CA TYR A 347 -31.05 -15.22 21.12
C TYR A 347 -30.57 -16.24 20.09
N CYS A 348 -30.81 -15.99 18.81
CA CYS A 348 -30.26 -16.78 17.71
C CYS A 348 -28.90 -16.20 17.29
N PRO A 349 -27.77 -16.93 17.43
CA PRO A 349 -26.45 -16.43 17.03
C PRO A 349 -26.24 -16.37 15.51
N ALA A 350 -27.14 -16.97 14.71
CA ALA A 350 -27.05 -16.97 13.24
C ALA A 350 -27.66 -15.70 12.62
N CYS A 351 -28.95 -15.44 12.84
CA CYS A 351 -29.64 -14.23 12.32
C CYS A 351 -29.67 -13.06 13.31
N THR A 352 -29.08 -13.21 14.49
CA THR A 352 -29.07 -12.19 15.56
C THR A 352 -30.46 -11.82 16.14
N TYR A 353 -31.52 -12.55 15.78
CA TYR A 353 -32.89 -12.28 16.22
C TYR A 353 -33.23 -12.85 17.61
N LEU A 354 -34.11 -12.17 18.35
CA LEU A 354 -34.65 -12.59 19.65
C LEU A 354 -35.99 -13.33 19.50
N TRP A 355 -36.01 -14.60 19.86
CA TRP A 355 -37.17 -15.48 19.77
C TRP A 355 -37.88 -15.63 21.12
N LYS A 356 -39.21 -15.59 21.17
CA LYS A 356 -39.95 -16.04 22.35
C LYS A 356 -39.91 -17.56 22.43
N ASP A 357 -39.66 -18.14 23.61
CA ASP A 357 -39.67 -19.59 23.84
C ASP A 357 -40.96 -20.26 23.34
N LYS A 358 -42.10 -19.59 23.51
CA LYS A 358 -43.41 -20.04 22.98
C LYS A 358 -43.46 -20.12 21.44
N GLN A 359 -42.67 -19.34 20.72
CA GLN A 359 -42.56 -19.44 19.26
C GLN A 359 -41.76 -20.68 18.83
N LEU A 360 -41.01 -21.27 19.76
CA LEU A 360 -40.16 -22.44 19.54
C LEU A 360 -40.78 -23.72 20.15
N ALA A 361 -41.80 -23.57 21.00
CA ALA A 361 -42.50 -24.66 21.65
C ALA A 361 -43.22 -25.57 20.63
N GLY A 362 -42.94 -26.88 20.71
CA GLY A 362 -43.54 -27.90 19.84
C GLY A 362 -42.71 -28.30 18.62
N LEU A 363 -41.59 -27.61 18.36
CA LEU A 363 -40.65 -27.95 17.29
C LEU A 363 -39.68 -29.06 17.74
N GLN A 364 -39.51 -30.10 16.93
CA GLN A 364 -38.55 -31.18 17.20
C GLN A 364 -37.10 -30.75 16.93
N LYS A 365 -36.16 -31.48 17.53
CA LYS A 365 -34.72 -31.29 17.33
C LYS A 365 -34.37 -31.52 15.85
N GLY A 366 -34.13 -30.43 15.10
CA GLY A 366 -33.88 -30.44 13.64
C GLY A 366 -34.91 -29.67 12.80
N GLU A 367 -36.05 -29.29 13.38
CA GLU A 367 -37.09 -28.48 12.71
C GLU A 367 -36.84 -26.96 12.87
N LEU A 368 -35.98 -26.59 13.83
CA LEU A 368 -35.53 -25.22 14.03
C LEU A 368 -34.53 -24.84 12.93
N ARG A 369 -34.98 -24.08 11.92
CA ARG A 369 -34.11 -23.41 10.96
C ARG A 369 -34.17 -21.91 11.18
N CYS A 370 -32.99 -21.32 11.31
CA CYS A 370 -32.83 -19.89 11.13
C CYS A 370 -33.40 -19.51 9.75
N PRO A 371 -34.22 -18.45 9.61
CA PRO A 371 -34.79 -18.06 8.31
C PRO A 371 -33.75 -17.62 7.27
N GLU A 372 -32.51 -17.39 7.71
CA GLU A 372 -31.34 -17.05 6.91
C GLU A 372 -30.46 -18.26 6.63
#